data_AF-A0A7Y6Y234-F1
#
_entry.id   AF-A0A7Y6Y234-F1
#
_cell.length_a   1.000
_cell.length_b   1.000
_cell.length_c   1.000
_cell.angle_alpha   90.00
_cell.angle_beta   90.00
_cell.angle_gamma   90.00
#
_symmetry.space_group_name_H-M   'P 1'
#
loop_
_entity.id
_entity.type
_entity.pdbx_description
1 polymer ?
#
loop_
_entity_poly.entity_id
_entity_poly.type
_entity_poly.pdbx_seq_one_letter_code
_entity_poly.pdbx_strand_id
1 'polypeptide(L)'
;MTILEGFRTASAREFALSRFSAFGAFGHQRVLLARRPVRRLFAMPFGIACFIDVAFVTNADQIAPGVVDVEIRYFGFGRGISETSTIHRLFADPISEVRPQRLWLDPPKGAVFAVVSFSRAQRGLKVGLDGRLKLIRATIRPDATQLEQVMETRDLTAMTMVLEALIRASDSQRARQLLGRMIYLGQDASHERMLESLDDAERILKFGPSPSSVGGAASGNGVYRYECCMLERELACLSLGRALKGEARRVSQAMPLAQVSVIEVPAGDMWLGRLLVAAMVVMAVKGLHLKVDLEAFSDAAQDCGPWLKFEKGATFLETNGGKAIQSLIQGI
;
A
#
# COMPACT_ATOMS: atom_id res chain seq x y z
N MET A 1 -18.93 -35.00 -1.11
CA MET A 1 -18.08 -34.62 0.05
C MET A 1 -17.91 -33.12 0.04
N THR A 2 -18.42 -32.44 1.07
CA THR A 2 -18.19 -31.01 1.27
C THR A 2 -16.73 -30.78 1.69
N ILE A 3 -15.97 -30.02 0.89
CA ILE A 3 -14.50 -29.80 0.98
C ILE A 3 -14.00 -29.38 2.39
N LEU A 4 -14.89 -28.94 3.28
CA LEU A 4 -14.58 -28.48 4.65
C LEU A 4 -15.23 -29.35 5.76
N GLU A 5 -15.54 -30.62 5.53
CA GLU A 5 -16.18 -31.52 6.51
C GLU A 5 -15.45 -31.64 7.85
N GLY A 6 -14.12 -31.43 7.88
CA GLY A 6 -13.32 -31.39 9.11
C GLY A 6 -13.31 -30.06 9.86
N PHE A 7 -13.97 -29.02 9.34
CA PHE A 7 -14.01 -27.68 9.94
C PHE A 7 -15.35 -27.44 10.63
N ARG A 8 -15.30 -27.19 11.94
CA ARG A 8 -16.49 -26.85 12.73
C ARG A 8 -16.72 -25.35 12.75
N THR A 9 -17.95 -24.92 12.96
CA THR A 9 -18.24 -23.52 13.28
C THR A 9 -17.72 -23.16 14.67
N ALA A 10 -17.19 -21.96 14.84
CA ALA A 10 -16.83 -21.45 16.17
C ALA A 10 -18.07 -21.43 17.08
N SER A 11 -17.94 -22.02 18.27
CA SER A 11 -19.00 -22.08 19.27
C SER A 11 -19.19 -20.73 19.98
N ALA A 12 -20.34 -20.52 20.62
CA ALA A 12 -20.58 -19.33 21.44
C ALA A 12 -19.53 -19.15 22.56
N ARG A 13 -19.06 -20.28 23.14
CA ARG A 13 -17.99 -20.29 24.15
C ARG A 13 -16.67 -19.79 23.59
N GLU A 14 -16.32 -20.14 22.35
CA GLU A 14 -15.09 -19.66 21.71
C GLU A 14 -15.18 -18.19 21.32
N PHE A 15 -16.34 -17.70 20.90
CA PHE A 15 -16.55 -16.27 20.71
C PHE A 15 -16.51 -15.51 22.04
N ALA A 16 -16.96 -16.11 23.14
CA ALA A 16 -16.82 -15.53 24.48
C ALA A 16 -15.35 -15.51 24.92
N LEU A 17 -14.60 -16.61 24.75
CA LEU A 17 -13.16 -16.66 25.01
C LEU A 17 -12.38 -15.69 24.11
N SER A 18 -12.81 -15.53 22.87
CA SER A 18 -12.27 -14.56 21.92
C SER A 18 -12.50 -13.11 22.36
N ARG A 19 -13.51 -12.80 23.21
CA ARG A 19 -13.63 -11.46 23.80
C ARG A 19 -12.48 -11.16 24.75
N PHE A 20 -11.94 -12.20 25.39
CA PHE A 20 -10.75 -12.14 26.25
C PHE A 20 -9.47 -12.50 25.48
N SER A 21 -9.52 -12.55 24.15
CA SER A 21 -8.38 -12.89 23.29
C SER A 21 -7.75 -14.27 23.63
N ALA A 22 -8.54 -15.22 24.10
CA ALA A 22 -8.09 -16.56 24.49
C ALA A 22 -8.38 -17.65 23.44
N PHE A 23 -8.73 -17.28 22.20
CA PHE A 23 -9.07 -18.25 21.15
C PHE A 23 -7.86 -19.15 20.81
N GLY A 24 -8.08 -20.46 20.75
CA GLY A 24 -7.02 -21.41 20.37
C GLY A 24 -5.92 -21.60 21.41
N ALA A 25 -6.11 -21.14 22.66
CA ALA A 25 -5.12 -21.28 23.73
C ALA A 25 -4.75 -22.74 24.06
N PHE A 26 -5.63 -23.68 23.77
CA PHE A 26 -5.55 -25.07 24.24
C PHE A 26 -5.34 -26.11 23.12
N GLY A 27 -4.89 -25.71 21.93
CA GLY A 27 -4.48 -26.67 20.91
C GLY A 27 -4.73 -26.24 19.47
N HIS A 28 -4.61 -27.22 18.57
CA HIS A 28 -4.83 -27.07 17.14
C HIS A 28 -6.29 -26.71 16.84
N GLN A 29 -6.52 -25.74 15.97
CA GLN A 29 -7.85 -25.23 15.63
C GLN A 29 -8.17 -25.57 14.18
N ARG A 30 -9.38 -26.09 13.93
CA ARG A 30 -9.97 -26.29 12.60
C ARG A 30 -11.37 -25.70 12.59
N VAL A 31 -11.45 -24.40 12.31
CA VAL A 31 -12.67 -23.61 12.57
C VAL A 31 -13.05 -22.79 11.35
N LEU A 32 -14.33 -22.82 10.97
CA LEU A 32 -14.86 -21.95 9.94
C LEU A 32 -14.88 -20.50 10.43
N LEU A 33 -14.20 -19.63 9.68
CA LEU A 33 -14.20 -18.19 9.93
C LEU A 33 -15.55 -17.58 9.56
N ALA A 34 -16.05 -16.74 10.45
CA ALA A 34 -17.20 -15.90 10.22
C ALA A 34 -16.75 -14.45 9.97
N ARG A 35 -17.70 -13.57 9.66
CA ARG A 35 -17.45 -12.11 9.68
C ARG A 35 -17.06 -11.61 11.07
N ARG A 36 -17.59 -12.26 12.11
CA ARG A 36 -17.20 -11.98 13.49
C ARG A 36 -15.78 -12.49 13.72
N PRO A 37 -14.83 -11.66 14.19
CA PRO A 37 -13.46 -12.07 14.36
C PRO A 37 -13.30 -13.06 15.53
N VAL A 38 -12.36 -13.99 15.37
CA VAL A 38 -11.77 -14.77 16.47
C VAL A 38 -10.41 -14.16 16.84
N ARG A 39 -10.12 -14.02 18.13
CA ARG A 39 -8.98 -13.23 18.63
C ARG A 39 -8.09 -13.99 19.58
N ARG A 40 -6.78 -13.85 19.40
CA ARG A 40 -5.75 -14.46 20.24
C ARG A 40 -4.72 -13.43 20.70
N LEU A 41 -4.49 -13.38 22.01
CA LEU A 41 -3.44 -12.62 22.68
C LEU A 41 -2.15 -13.45 22.73
N PHE A 42 -1.06 -12.80 22.43
CA PHE A 42 0.30 -13.31 22.57
C PHE A 42 1.12 -12.38 23.46
N ALA A 43 1.93 -12.96 24.33
CA ALA A 43 2.99 -12.24 25.04
C ALA A 43 4.21 -12.14 24.11
N MET A 44 4.64 -10.92 23.83
CA MET A 44 5.74 -10.63 22.91
C MET A 44 7.07 -10.69 23.67
N PRO A 45 8.08 -11.40 23.15
CA PRO A 45 9.43 -11.30 23.67
C PRO A 45 10.03 -9.94 23.31
N PHE A 46 10.72 -9.31 24.26
CA PHE A 46 11.33 -8.01 24.06
C PHE A 46 12.41 -8.03 22.97
N GLY A 47 12.25 -7.17 21.96
CA GLY A 47 13.26 -6.93 20.93
C GLY A 47 13.51 -8.08 19.95
N ILE A 48 12.65 -9.10 19.91
CA ILE A 48 12.81 -10.27 19.02
C ILE A 48 11.63 -10.32 18.04
N ALA A 49 11.94 -10.37 16.74
CA ALA A 49 10.94 -10.58 15.70
C ALA A 49 10.26 -11.93 15.90
N CYS A 50 8.93 -11.96 15.77
CA CYS A 50 8.14 -13.17 15.96
C CYS A 50 7.18 -13.36 14.81
N PHE A 51 6.73 -14.58 14.60
CA PHE A 51 5.68 -14.90 13.63
C PHE A 51 4.73 -15.97 14.17
N ILE A 52 3.61 -16.12 13.49
CA ILE A 52 2.63 -17.19 13.72
C ILE A 52 2.42 -17.90 12.38
N ASP A 53 2.52 -19.23 12.38
CA ASP A 53 2.11 -20.02 11.21
C ASP A 53 0.59 -20.19 11.23
N VAL A 54 -0.07 -19.72 10.17
CA VAL A 54 -1.51 -19.81 9.98
C VAL A 54 -1.83 -20.41 8.62
N ALA A 55 -2.71 -21.39 8.56
CA ALA A 55 -3.21 -21.90 7.28
C ALA A 55 -4.71 -21.55 7.16
N PHE A 56 -5.10 -21.06 5.99
CA PHE A 56 -6.49 -20.79 5.67
C PHE A 56 -6.91 -21.64 4.49
N VAL A 57 -8.05 -22.29 4.63
CA VAL A 57 -8.55 -23.27 3.67
C VAL A 57 -9.89 -22.78 3.13
N THR A 58 -10.08 -22.84 1.81
CA THR A 58 -11.33 -22.48 1.15
C THR A 58 -11.96 -23.69 0.48
N ASN A 59 -13.26 -23.57 0.21
CA ASN A 59 -14.00 -24.54 -0.60
C ASN A 59 -13.97 -24.23 -2.11
N ALA A 60 -13.18 -23.25 -2.55
CA ALA A 60 -12.99 -22.93 -3.95
C ALA A 60 -11.95 -23.87 -4.60
N ASP A 61 -12.07 -24.04 -5.92
CA ASP A 61 -11.17 -24.88 -6.73
C ASP A 61 -9.81 -24.22 -7.00
N GLN A 62 -9.68 -22.92 -6.70
CA GLN A 62 -8.47 -22.14 -6.85
C GLN A 62 -8.18 -21.34 -5.56
N ILE A 63 -6.94 -20.89 -5.42
CA ILE A 63 -6.50 -20.00 -4.35
C ILE A 63 -7.38 -18.75 -4.36
N ALA A 64 -8.03 -18.47 -3.24
CA ALA A 64 -8.91 -17.33 -3.07
C ALA A 64 -8.12 -16.19 -2.40
N PRO A 65 -7.75 -15.12 -3.13
CA PRO A 65 -6.90 -14.08 -2.57
C PRO A 65 -7.72 -13.05 -1.78
N GLY A 66 -7.14 -12.48 -0.72
CA GLY A 66 -7.75 -11.39 0.05
C GLY A 66 -9.06 -11.74 0.77
N VAL A 67 -9.32 -13.01 1.02
CA VAL A 67 -10.60 -13.49 1.60
C VAL A 67 -10.59 -13.59 3.13
N VAL A 68 -9.44 -13.36 3.75
CA VAL A 68 -9.25 -13.33 5.21
C VAL A 68 -8.69 -11.98 5.62
N ASP A 69 -9.38 -11.30 6.55
CA ASP A 69 -8.85 -10.12 7.21
C ASP A 69 -8.17 -10.55 8.52
N VAL A 70 -6.91 -10.15 8.68
CA VAL A 70 -6.11 -10.34 9.88
C VAL A 70 -5.76 -8.99 10.48
N GLU A 71 -6.28 -8.72 11.66
CA GLU A 71 -6.07 -7.45 12.37
C GLU A 71 -5.10 -7.67 13.53
N ILE A 72 -4.03 -6.86 13.59
CA ILE A 72 -3.03 -6.92 14.68
C ILE A 72 -3.09 -5.64 15.50
N ARG A 73 -3.17 -5.78 16.82
CA ARG A 73 -3.08 -4.66 17.78
C ARG A 73 -2.03 -4.93 18.85
N TYR A 74 -1.21 -3.92 19.16
CA TYR A 74 -0.14 -4.03 20.14
C TYR A 74 -0.44 -3.25 21.44
N PHE A 75 -0.08 -3.83 22.58
CA PHE A 75 -0.32 -3.29 23.92
C PHE A 75 0.94 -3.31 24.78
N GLY A 76 1.08 -2.33 25.66
CA GLY A 76 2.14 -2.26 26.68
C GLY A 76 1.64 -2.53 28.08
N PHE A 77 2.54 -2.42 29.06
CA PHE A 77 2.14 -2.35 30.47
C PHE A 77 1.46 -1.00 30.75
N GLY A 78 0.12 -0.98 30.73
CA GLY A 78 -0.69 0.13 31.25
C GLY A 78 -1.37 1.05 30.23
N ARG A 79 -1.09 0.96 28.92
CA ARG A 79 -1.82 1.68 27.85
C ARG A 79 -1.79 0.91 26.51
N GLY A 80 -2.77 1.20 25.64
CA GLY A 80 -2.71 0.79 24.22
C GLY A 80 -1.55 1.52 23.54
N ILE A 81 -0.60 0.77 22.96
CA ILE A 81 0.60 1.34 22.34
C ILE A 81 0.35 1.67 20.86
N SER A 82 -0.58 0.95 20.22
CA SER A 82 -0.93 1.11 18.82
C SER A 82 -2.33 1.71 18.74
N GLU A 83 -2.42 2.97 18.28
CA GLU A 83 -3.70 3.67 18.02
C GLU A 83 -4.40 3.11 16.77
N THR A 84 -3.63 2.57 15.83
CA THR A 84 -4.10 2.03 14.55
C THR A 84 -3.83 0.53 14.46
N SER A 85 -4.88 -0.24 14.19
CA SER A 85 -4.76 -1.67 13.90
C SER A 85 -4.24 -1.89 12.48
N THR A 86 -3.21 -2.71 12.32
CA THR A 86 -2.77 -3.14 10.98
C THR A 86 -3.68 -4.25 10.48
N ILE A 87 -4.32 -4.05 9.33
CA ILE A 87 -5.14 -5.07 8.67
C ILE A 87 -4.33 -5.68 7.53
N HIS A 88 -4.07 -6.97 7.62
CA HIS A 88 -3.49 -7.78 6.56
C HIS A 88 -4.59 -8.59 5.88
N ARG A 89 -4.67 -8.52 4.54
CA ARG A 89 -5.54 -9.39 3.75
C ARG A 89 -4.78 -10.60 3.28
N LEU A 90 -5.21 -11.79 3.71
CA LEU A 90 -4.55 -13.05 3.43
C LEU A 90 -5.40 -13.95 2.51
N PHE A 91 -4.72 -14.94 1.93
CA PHE A 91 -5.28 -15.94 1.01
C PHE A 91 -5.91 -17.09 1.78
N ALA A 92 -6.84 -17.78 1.13
CA ALA A 92 -7.22 -19.13 1.50
C ALA A 92 -6.95 -20.10 0.34
N ASP A 93 -6.36 -21.25 0.67
CA ASP A 93 -5.97 -22.29 -0.27
C ASP A 93 -7.06 -23.36 -0.44
N PRO A 94 -7.18 -23.99 -1.63
CA PRO A 94 -7.89 -25.24 -1.76
C PRO A 94 -7.32 -26.28 -0.79
N ILE A 95 -8.16 -27.17 -0.26
CA ILE A 95 -7.73 -28.14 0.78
C ILE A 95 -6.56 -29.03 0.36
N SER A 96 -6.43 -29.33 -0.94
CA SER A 96 -5.37 -30.15 -1.52
C SER A 96 -4.01 -29.45 -1.58
N GLU A 97 -3.97 -28.12 -1.44
CA GLU A 97 -2.78 -27.30 -1.65
C GLU A 97 -2.45 -26.41 -0.45
N VAL A 98 -3.04 -26.70 0.71
CA VAL A 98 -2.90 -25.88 1.91
C VAL A 98 -1.45 -25.77 2.33
N ARG A 99 -0.94 -24.53 2.37
CA ARG A 99 0.39 -24.21 2.91
C ARG A 99 0.26 -23.24 4.08
N PRO A 100 1.03 -23.44 5.18
CA PRO A 100 1.12 -22.44 6.22
C PRO A 100 1.64 -21.11 5.66
N GLN A 101 0.93 -20.04 5.98
CA GLN A 101 1.36 -18.67 5.75
C GLN A 101 1.94 -18.14 7.06
N ARG A 102 3.11 -17.50 6.98
CA ARG A 102 3.74 -16.85 8.12
C ARG A 102 3.16 -15.46 8.30
N LEU A 103 2.56 -15.21 9.45
CA LEU A 103 2.15 -13.88 9.88
C LEU A 103 3.20 -13.33 10.83
N TRP A 104 4.08 -12.47 10.32
CA TRP A 104 5.04 -11.77 11.17
C TRP A 104 4.38 -10.70 12.02
N LEU A 105 4.86 -10.62 13.24
CA LEU A 105 4.54 -9.59 14.20
C LEU A 105 5.76 -8.68 14.32
N ASP A 106 5.60 -7.43 13.92
CA ASP A 106 6.59 -6.36 14.07
C ASP A 106 6.14 -5.42 15.22
N PRO A 107 6.45 -5.75 16.48
CA PRO A 107 5.98 -4.99 17.63
C PRO A 107 6.70 -3.63 17.70
N PRO A 108 5.97 -2.51 17.91
CA PRO A 108 6.59 -1.22 18.22
C PRO A 108 7.35 -1.28 19.54
N LYS A 109 8.31 -0.35 19.74
CA LYS A 109 9.07 -0.27 20.99
C LYS A 109 8.13 -0.16 22.20
N GLY A 110 8.37 -1.01 23.21
CA GLY A 110 7.55 -1.07 24.42
C GLY A 110 6.32 -1.97 24.33
N ALA A 111 6.00 -2.55 23.16
CA ALA A 111 4.93 -3.54 23.05
C ALA A 111 5.29 -4.83 23.79
N VAL A 112 4.36 -5.27 24.64
CA VAL A 112 4.46 -6.45 25.50
C VAL A 112 3.46 -7.52 25.05
N PHE A 113 2.36 -7.12 24.44
CA PHE A 113 1.35 -8.04 23.94
C PHE A 113 0.91 -7.70 22.52
N ALA A 114 0.53 -8.73 21.77
CA ALA A 114 -0.13 -8.61 20.48
C ALA A 114 -1.47 -9.35 20.51
N VAL A 115 -2.56 -8.67 20.14
CA VAL A 115 -3.84 -9.30 19.83
C VAL A 115 -3.94 -9.44 18.33
N VAL A 116 -4.08 -10.68 17.86
CA VAL A 116 -4.31 -11.01 16.46
C VAL A 116 -5.75 -11.47 16.29
N SER A 117 -6.48 -10.84 15.39
CA SER A 117 -7.87 -11.15 15.08
C SER A 117 -7.97 -11.70 13.66
N PHE A 118 -8.71 -12.79 13.48
CA PHE A 118 -8.93 -13.41 12.17
C PHE A 118 -10.42 -13.36 11.83
N SER A 119 -10.76 -12.90 10.64
CA SER A 119 -12.15 -12.88 10.16
C SER A 119 -12.25 -13.11 8.67
N ARG A 120 -13.43 -13.54 8.22
CA ARG A 120 -13.71 -13.70 6.79
C ARG A 120 -14.08 -12.35 6.17
N ALA A 121 -13.34 -11.93 5.15
CA ALA A 121 -13.57 -10.68 4.43
C ALA A 121 -14.75 -10.76 3.45
N GLN A 122 -14.83 -11.84 2.65
CA GLN A 122 -15.81 -11.96 1.56
C GLN A 122 -17.08 -12.72 1.96
N ARG A 123 -18.25 -12.24 1.54
CA ARG A 123 -19.53 -12.93 1.73
C ARG A 123 -19.68 -14.05 0.69
N GLY A 124 -20.19 -15.21 1.11
CA GLY A 124 -20.50 -16.35 0.22
C GLY A 124 -19.41 -17.41 0.16
N LEU A 125 -18.14 -17.05 0.31
CA LEU A 125 -17.04 -18.01 0.37
C LEU A 125 -16.94 -18.65 1.77
N LYS A 126 -16.70 -19.96 1.87
CA LYS A 126 -16.42 -20.59 3.17
C LYS A 126 -14.91 -20.68 3.34
N VAL A 127 -14.42 -20.12 4.45
CA VAL A 127 -12.99 -20.13 4.78
C VAL A 127 -12.81 -20.77 6.16
N GLY A 128 -11.95 -21.76 6.27
CA GLY A 128 -11.52 -22.39 7.51
C GLY A 128 -10.14 -21.89 7.92
N LEU A 129 -9.94 -21.65 9.22
CA LEU A 129 -8.62 -21.52 9.84
C LEU A 129 -8.17 -22.91 10.29
N ASP A 130 -6.98 -23.32 9.85
CA ASP A 130 -6.32 -24.57 10.20
C ASP A 130 -4.95 -24.27 10.83
N GLY A 131 -4.69 -24.75 12.04
CA GLY A 131 -3.35 -24.68 12.64
C GLY A 131 -3.28 -24.44 14.14
N ARG A 132 -2.05 -24.43 14.66
CA ARG A 132 -1.74 -24.06 16.04
C ARG A 132 -1.34 -22.59 16.05
N LEU A 133 -2.19 -21.74 16.64
CA LEU A 133 -1.92 -20.32 16.85
C LEU A 133 -0.83 -20.14 17.94
N LYS A 134 0.40 -20.46 17.59
CA LYS A 134 1.58 -20.40 18.47
C LYS A 134 2.53 -19.32 17.97
N LEU A 135 3.01 -18.49 18.91
CA LEU A 135 4.05 -17.52 18.63
C LEU A 135 5.40 -18.26 18.49
N ILE A 136 6.09 -18.01 17.39
CA ILE A 136 7.41 -18.55 17.09
C ILE A 136 8.38 -17.37 17.04
N ARG A 137 9.53 -17.51 17.72
CA ARG A 137 10.61 -16.53 17.66
C ARG A 137 11.37 -16.74 16.35
N ALA A 138 11.56 -15.67 15.59
CA ALA A 138 12.47 -15.71 14.46
C ALA A 138 13.90 -15.58 14.96
N THR A 139 14.78 -16.44 14.46
CA THR A 139 16.22 -16.35 14.72
C THR A 139 16.88 -15.23 13.90
N ILE A 140 16.37 -14.95 12.70
CA ILE A 140 16.90 -13.95 11.77
C ILE A 140 15.73 -13.23 11.10
N ARG A 141 15.83 -11.90 10.97
CA ARG A 141 14.90 -11.08 10.20
C ARG A 141 15.21 -11.24 8.70
N PRO A 142 14.21 -11.42 7.83
CA PRO A 142 14.44 -11.54 6.40
C PRO A 142 15.27 -10.40 5.82
N ASP A 143 16.28 -10.72 5.02
CA ASP A 143 17.14 -9.74 4.33
C ASP A 143 17.20 -9.97 2.81
N ALA A 144 17.96 -9.12 2.11
CA ALA A 144 18.10 -9.15 0.65
C ALA A 144 18.68 -10.48 0.11
N THR A 145 19.40 -11.26 0.91
CA THR A 145 19.95 -12.57 0.48
C THR A 145 18.85 -13.62 0.37
N GLN A 146 17.74 -13.45 1.09
CA GLN A 146 16.65 -14.41 1.18
C GLN A 146 15.52 -14.15 0.18
N LEU A 147 15.73 -13.29 -0.83
CA LEU A 147 14.70 -12.91 -1.79
C LEU A 147 13.99 -14.10 -2.43
N GLU A 148 14.74 -15.08 -2.96
CA GLU A 148 14.15 -16.22 -3.68
C GLU A 148 13.22 -17.02 -2.77
N GLN A 149 13.68 -17.30 -1.55
CA GLN A 149 12.88 -17.98 -0.53
C GLN A 149 11.63 -17.17 -0.17
N VAL A 150 11.76 -15.85 -0.05
CA VAL A 150 10.63 -14.97 0.32
C VAL A 150 9.64 -14.81 -0.85
N MET A 151 10.10 -14.76 -2.09
CA MET A 151 9.28 -14.71 -3.31
C MET A 151 8.35 -15.91 -3.47
N GLU A 152 8.81 -17.09 -3.05
CA GLU A 152 8.03 -18.33 -3.04
C GLU A 152 6.98 -18.36 -1.93
N THR A 153 7.13 -17.53 -0.90
CA THR A 153 6.16 -17.42 0.18
C THR A 153 5.00 -16.49 -0.21
N ARG A 154 3.98 -16.41 0.65
CA ARG A 154 2.91 -15.40 0.57
C ARG A 154 2.96 -14.41 1.73
N ASP A 155 4.16 -14.30 2.29
CA ASP A 155 4.41 -13.57 3.50
C ASP A 155 4.71 -12.10 3.18
N LEU A 156 3.64 -11.30 3.11
CA LEU A 156 3.75 -9.89 2.76
C LEU A 156 4.68 -9.14 3.71
N THR A 157 4.74 -9.50 4.99
CA THR A 157 5.61 -8.82 5.95
C THR A 157 7.08 -9.17 5.70
N ALA A 158 7.41 -10.45 5.47
CA ALA A 158 8.77 -10.82 5.07
C ALA A 158 9.16 -10.14 3.74
N MET A 159 8.24 -10.06 2.78
CA MET A 159 8.47 -9.34 1.52
C MET A 159 8.72 -7.85 1.76
N THR A 160 7.96 -7.19 2.63
CA THR A 160 8.21 -5.79 3.04
C THR A 160 9.62 -5.63 3.62
N MET A 161 10.04 -6.53 4.51
CA MET A 161 11.36 -6.47 5.14
C MET A 161 12.50 -6.67 4.13
N VAL A 162 12.36 -7.63 3.22
CA VAL A 162 13.33 -7.84 2.13
C VAL A 162 13.35 -6.65 1.17
N LEU A 163 12.18 -6.08 0.86
CA LEU A 163 12.07 -4.91 0.00
C LEU A 163 12.78 -3.69 0.61
N GLU A 164 12.61 -3.43 1.91
CA GLU A 164 13.36 -2.40 2.62
C GLU A 164 14.88 -2.62 2.52
N ALA A 165 15.34 -3.86 2.67
CA ALA A 165 16.76 -4.20 2.56
C ALA A 165 17.29 -3.95 1.14
N LEU A 166 16.52 -4.33 0.11
CA LEU A 166 16.87 -4.10 -1.29
C LEU A 166 16.90 -2.62 -1.65
N ILE A 167 15.96 -1.82 -1.14
CA ILE A 167 15.96 -0.35 -1.33
C ILE A 167 17.19 0.27 -0.69
N ARG A 168 17.54 -0.10 0.55
CA ARG A 168 18.76 0.40 1.23
C ARG A 168 20.02 0.03 0.46
N ALA A 169 20.05 -1.15 -0.14
CA ALA A 169 21.14 -1.61 -1.00
C ALA A 169 21.12 -1.00 -2.41
N SER A 170 20.10 -0.20 -2.76
CA SER A 170 19.87 0.35 -4.10
C SER A 170 19.74 -0.73 -5.21
N ASP A 171 19.29 -1.94 -4.86
CA ASP A 171 19.08 -3.04 -5.80
C ASP A 171 17.71 -2.94 -6.49
N SER A 172 17.67 -2.10 -7.52
CA SER A 172 16.43 -1.74 -8.22
C SER A 172 15.74 -2.90 -8.93
N GLN A 173 16.48 -3.86 -9.47
CA GLN A 173 15.92 -4.96 -10.26
C GLN A 173 15.18 -5.93 -9.35
N ARG A 174 15.83 -6.37 -8.26
CA ARG A 174 15.25 -7.32 -7.31
C ARG A 174 14.12 -6.69 -6.50
N ALA A 175 14.23 -5.40 -6.14
CA ALA A 175 13.15 -4.67 -5.46
C ALA A 175 11.87 -4.63 -6.30
N ARG A 176 11.97 -4.39 -7.62
CA ARG A 176 10.82 -4.39 -8.53
C ARG A 176 10.18 -5.77 -8.67
N GLN A 177 10.99 -6.83 -8.80
CA GLN A 177 10.49 -8.20 -8.86
C GLN A 177 9.67 -8.56 -7.61
N LEU A 178 10.20 -8.23 -6.43
CA LEU A 178 9.53 -8.47 -5.16
C LEU A 178 8.23 -7.67 -5.02
N LEU A 179 8.25 -6.41 -5.42
CA LEU A 179 7.09 -5.54 -5.35
C LEU A 179 5.98 -5.99 -6.31
N GLY A 180 6.33 -6.47 -7.52
CA GLY A 180 5.37 -7.10 -8.43
C GLY A 180 4.69 -8.31 -7.81
N ARG A 181 5.47 -9.15 -7.13
CA ARG A 181 4.92 -10.27 -6.35
C ARG A 181 4.00 -9.79 -5.23
N MET A 182 4.38 -8.78 -4.46
CA MET A 182 3.56 -8.22 -3.38
C MET A 182 2.25 -7.63 -3.89
N ILE A 183 2.24 -6.97 -5.05
CA ILE A 183 1.03 -6.40 -5.68
C ILE A 183 0.11 -7.49 -6.21
N TYR A 184 0.66 -8.48 -6.93
CA TYR A 184 -0.09 -9.67 -7.34
C TYR A 184 -0.78 -10.31 -6.13
N LEU A 185 -0.05 -10.37 -5.00
CA LEU A 185 -0.59 -10.92 -3.78
C LEU A 185 -1.61 -9.97 -3.08
N GLY A 186 -1.43 -8.66 -3.18
CA GLY A 186 -2.30 -7.64 -2.59
C GLY A 186 -3.66 -7.44 -3.29
N GLN A 187 -3.89 -8.12 -4.42
CA GLN A 187 -5.08 -8.01 -5.28
C GLN A 187 -5.37 -6.62 -5.82
N ASP A 188 -4.54 -6.12 -6.72
CA ASP A 188 -5.07 -5.25 -7.75
C ASP A 188 -4.26 -5.39 -9.06
N ALA A 189 -4.85 -6.06 -10.04
CA ALA A 189 -4.25 -6.27 -11.36
C ALA A 189 -4.07 -4.94 -12.12
N SER A 190 -4.75 -3.86 -11.70
CA SER A 190 -4.50 -2.52 -12.26
C SER A 190 -3.17 -1.92 -11.79
N HIS A 191 -2.55 -2.47 -10.74
CA HIS A 191 -1.31 -1.96 -10.12
C HIS A 191 -0.04 -2.62 -10.60
N GLU A 192 -0.13 -3.75 -11.33
CA GLU A 192 1.03 -4.41 -11.93
C GLU A 192 1.73 -3.48 -12.96
N ARG A 193 0.98 -2.53 -13.55
CA ARG A 193 1.52 -1.47 -14.43
C ARG A 193 2.19 -0.29 -13.70
N MET A 194 2.02 -0.16 -12.38
CA MET A 194 2.56 0.98 -11.60
C MET A 194 4.00 0.74 -11.09
N LEU A 195 4.68 -0.31 -11.55
CA LEU A 195 5.94 -0.81 -10.97
C LEU A 195 7.22 -0.30 -11.63
N GLU A 196 7.12 0.79 -12.36
CA GLU A 196 8.20 1.19 -13.25
C GLU A 196 9.33 1.97 -12.53
N SER A 197 9.25 2.25 -11.21
CA SER A 197 10.34 2.92 -10.45
C SER A 197 10.55 2.42 -9.01
N LEU A 198 11.75 2.66 -8.46
CA LEU A 198 12.06 2.47 -7.03
C LEU A 198 11.26 3.41 -6.12
N ASP A 199 10.90 4.59 -6.62
CA ASP A 199 10.12 5.58 -5.89
C ASP A 199 8.69 5.06 -5.63
N ASP A 200 8.14 4.30 -6.57
CA ASP A 200 6.86 3.60 -6.39
C ASP A 200 6.92 2.55 -5.27
N ALA A 201 8.09 1.90 -5.09
CA ALA A 201 8.34 0.94 -4.02
C ALA A 201 8.41 1.60 -2.63
N GLU A 202 9.19 2.68 -2.51
CA GLU A 202 9.29 3.47 -1.27
C GLU A 202 7.92 4.00 -0.84
N ARG A 203 7.11 4.44 -1.81
CA ARG A 203 5.75 4.92 -1.58
C ARG A 203 4.79 3.82 -1.10
N ILE A 204 4.79 2.66 -1.76
CA ILE A 204 3.93 1.53 -1.37
C ILE A 204 4.28 1.02 0.03
N LEU A 205 5.56 0.98 0.39
CA LEU A 205 5.98 0.63 1.74
C LEU A 205 5.42 1.57 2.80
N LYS A 206 5.42 2.88 2.52
CA LYS A 206 5.03 3.89 3.52
C LYS A 206 3.53 4.13 3.62
N PHE A 207 2.82 4.08 2.50
CA PHE A 207 1.40 4.47 2.42
C PHE A 207 0.46 3.34 1.97
N GLY A 208 0.99 2.15 1.69
CA GLY A 208 0.24 1.07 1.09
C GLY A 208 -0.01 1.27 -0.42
N PRO A 209 -0.64 0.30 -1.09
CA PRO A 209 -1.06 0.44 -2.47
C PRO A 209 -2.04 1.62 -2.57
N SER A 210 -1.80 2.53 -3.52
CA SER A 210 -2.71 3.66 -3.72
C SER A 210 -4.05 3.20 -4.26
N PRO A 211 -5.17 3.80 -3.88
CA PRO A 211 -6.42 3.56 -4.58
C PRO A 211 -6.23 3.91 -6.06
N SER A 212 -6.76 3.06 -6.94
CA SER A 212 -6.70 3.08 -8.41
C SER A 212 -7.38 4.32 -9.05
N SER A 213 -7.63 5.37 -8.27
CA SER A 213 -8.34 6.58 -8.65
C SER A 213 -7.40 7.79 -8.68
N VAL A 214 -6.55 7.88 -9.70
CA VAL A 214 -6.11 9.20 -10.18
C VAL A 214 -7.01 9.52 -11.38
N GLY A 215 -8.22 9.97 -11.07
CA GLY A 215 -9.17 10.40 -12.08
C GLY A 215 -8.90 11.83 -12.47
N GLY A 216 -8.29 12.06 -13.63
CA GLY A 216 -8.58 13.26 -14.39
C GLY A 216 -9.75 12.95 -15.31
N ALA A 217 -10.79 13.77 -15.30
CA ALA A 217 -11.85 13.66 -16.29
C ALA A 217 -11.32 14.20 -17.62
N ALA A 218 -11.27 13.35 -18.65
CA ALA A 218 -11.17 13.85 -20.02
C ALA A 218 -12.46 14.64 -20.28
N SER A 219 -12.35 15.97 -20.31
CA SER A 219 -13.42 16.79 -20.86
C SER A 219 -13.43 16.50 -22.36
N GLY A 220 -14.60 16.19 -22.95
CA GLY A 220 -14.76 15.69 -24.32
C GLY A 220 -14.20 16.57 -25.46
N ASN A 221 -13.48 17.65 -25.14
CA ASN A 221 -12.88 18.62 -26.06
C ASN A 221 -11.34 18.52 -26.14
N GLY A 222 -10.75 17.39 -25.74
CA GLY A 222 -9.31 17.18 -25.77
C GLY A 222 -8.50 17.95 -24.73
N VAL A 223 -9.17 18.31 -23.63
CA VAL A 223 -8.55 18.93 -22.45
C VAL A 223 -8.54 17.91 -21.32
N TYR A 224 -7.35 17.62 -20.79
CA TYR A 224 -7.19 16.89 -19.54
C TYR A 224 -7.09 17.88 -18.40
N ARG A 225 -8.09 17.87 -17.51
CA ARG A 225 -8.11 18.74 -16.34
C ARG A 225 -7.45 18.02 -15.16
N TYR A 226 -6.33 18.54 -14.70
CA TYR A 226 -5.49 17.88 -13.70
C TYR A 226 -6.01 18.13 -12.28
N GLU A 227 -7.12 17.52 -11.87
CA GLU A 227 -7.78 17.82 -10.58
C GLU A 227 -7.22 17.03 -9.39
N CYS A 228 -6.86 15.75 -9.58
CA CYS A 228 -6.35 14.91 -8.50
C CYS A 228 -4.82 14.97 -8.40
N CYS A 229 -4.31 15.54 -7.31
CA CYS A 229 -2.87 15.64 -7.02
C CYS A 229 -2.48 14.79 -5.80
N MET A 230 -1.45 13.95 -5.94
CA MET A 230 -0.91 13.09 -4.88
C MET A 230 0.41 13.63 -4.28
N LEU A 231 0.90 14.77 -4.76
CA LEU A 231 2.20 15.32 -4.36
C LEU A 231 2.33 15.54 -2.86
N GLU A 232 1.29 15.99 -2.17
CA GLU A 232 1.34 16.22 -0.73
C GLU A 232 1.73 14.93 0.03
N ARG A 233 1.12 13.80 -0.35
CA ARG A 233 1.45 12.49 0.21
C ARG A 233 2.86 12.05 -0.15
N GLU A 234 3.28 12.29 -1.39
CA GLU A 234 4.61 11.88 -1.84
C GLU A 234 5.73 12.70 -1.20
N LEU A 235 5.55 14.00 -1.02
CA LEU A 235 6.54 14.86 -0.38
C LEU A 235 6.77 14.52 1.09
N ALA A 236 5.85 13.78 1.72
CA ALA A 236 6.06 13.25 3.05
C ALA A 236 7.08 12.09 3.06
N CYS A 237 7.49 11.53 1.92
CA CYS A 237 8.41 10.39 1.87
C CYS A 237 9.50 10.42 0.79
N LEU A 238 9.31 11.17 -0.28
CA LEU A 238 10.23 11.31 -1.39
C LEU A 238 10.85 12.71 -1.38
N SER A 239 12.04 12.83 -1.97
CA SER A 239 12.59 14.15 -2.31
C SER A 239 11.72 14.83 -3.37
N LEU A 240 11.72 16.17 -3.41
CA LEU A 240 10.91 16.95 -4.34
C LEU A 240 11.01 16.44 -5.79
N GLY A 241 12.24 16.23 -6.29
CA GLY A 241 12.45 15.78 -7.66
C GLY A 241 11.90 14.38 -7.94
N ARG A 242 11.89 13.47 -6.96
CA ARG A 242 11.31 12.13 -7.08
C ARG A 242 9.78 12.18 -7.05
N ALA A 243 9.20 12.95 -6.13
CA ALA A 243 7.76 13.17 -6.07
C ALA A 243 7.20 13.75 -7.37
N LEU A 244 7.83 14.81 -7.89
CA LEU A 244 7.40 15.42 -9.16
C LEU A 244 7.46 14.44 -10.34
N LYS A 245 8.51 13.60 -10.43
CA LYS A 245 8.64 12.58 -11.47
C LYS A 245 7.58 11.48 -11.35
N GLY A 246 7.33 10.99 -10.14
CA GLY A 246 6.33 9.97 -9.87
C GLY A 246 4.92 10.43 -10.25
N GLU A 247 4.57 11.66 -9.87
CA GLU A 247 3.28 12.24 -10.24
C GLU A 247 3.16 12.51 -11.75
N ALA A 248 4.21 13.02 -12.41
CA ALA A 248 4.20 13.22 -13.87
C ALA A 248 3.98 11.93 -14.66
N ARG A 249 4.54 10.81 -14.17
CA ARG A 249 4.28 9.48 -14.75
C ARG A 249 2.80 9.11 -14.61
N ARG A 250 2.20 9.31 -13.43
CA ARG A 250 0.78 8.99 -13.20
C ARG A 250 -0.15 9.84 -14.06
N VAL A 251 0.12 11.14 -14.16
CA VAL A 251 -0.64 12.04 -15.05
C VAL A 251 -0.55 11.55 -16.50
N SER A 252 0.65 11.21 -16.97
CA SER A 252 0.85 10.64 -18.32
C SER A 252 0.08 9.34 -18.54
N GLN A 253 0.02 8.46 -17.54
CA GLN A 253 -0.68 7.16 -17.61
C GLN A 253 -2.21 7.30 -17.55
N ALA A 254 -2.71 8.29 -16.80
CA ALA A 254 -4.15 8.56 -16.68
C ALA A 254 -4.71 9.28 -17.92
N MET A 255 -3.86 9.96 -18.69
CA MET A 255 -4.25 10.69 -19.88
C MET A 255 -4.38 9.78 -21.11
N PRO A 256 -5.52 9.75 -21.81
CA PRO A 256 -5.63 9.14 -23.14
C PRO A 256 -4.93 10.05 -24.16
N LEU A 257 -3.61 9.90 -24.30
CA LEU A 257 -2.74 10.78 -25.11
C LEU A 257 -3.21 11.00 -26.56
N ALA A 258 -3.93 10.03 -27.15
CA ALA A 258 -4.49 10.15 -28.50
C ALA A 258 -5.61 11.19 -28.63
N GLN A 259 -6.21 11.62 -27.51
CA GLN A 259 -7.40 12.48 -27.49
C GLN A 259 -7.14 13.81 -26.77
N VAL A 260 -5.98 14.01 -26.16
CA VAL A 260 -5.67 15.19 -25.34
C VAL A 260 -4.61 16.05 -26.04
N SER A 261 -4.88 17.33 -26.22
CA SER A 261 -3.93 18.33 -26.72
C SER A 261 -3.56 19.38 -25.67
N VAL A 262 -4.32 19.48 -24.58
CA VAL A 262 -4.10 20.49 -23.52
C VAL A 262 -4.19 19.86 -22.14
N ILE A 263 -3.24 20.18 -21.26
CA ILE A 263 -3.33 19.93 -19.81
C ILE A 263 -3.74 21.23 -19.13
N GLU A 264 -4.91 21.25 -18.50
CA GLU A 264 -5.38 22.37 -17.70
C GLU A 264 -5.06 22.15 -16.22
N VAL A 265 -4.37 23.11 -15.60
CA VAL A 265 -4.07 23.11 -14.16
C VAL A 265 -4.99 24.11 -13.45
N PRO A 266 -6.14 23.69 -12.90
CA PRO A 266 -7.01 24.59 -12.16
C PRO A 266 -6.39 25.01 -10.82
N ALA A 267 -6.73 26.21 -10.37
CA ALA A 267 -6.39 26.73 -9.05
C ALA A 267 -6.82 25.77 -7.92
N GLY A 268 -6.05 25.73 -6.84
CA GLY A 268 -6.34 24.90 -5.67
C GLY A 268 -5.07 24.45 -4.95
N ASP A 269 -5.18 23.38 -4.18
CA ASP A 269 -4.08 22.84 -3.39
C ASP A 269 -2.90 22.42 -4.28
N MET A 270 -1.69 22.64 -3.76
CA MET A 270 -0.43 22.29 -4.43
C MET A 270 -0.32 22.87 -5.85
N TRP A 271 -0.84 24.07 -6.10
CA TRP A 271 -0.92 24.66 -7.44
C TRP A 271 0.44 24.72 -8.15
N LEU A 272 1.48 25.22 -7.48
CA LEU A 272 2.85 25.22 -7.99
C LEU A 272 3.35 23.80 -8.29
N GLY A 273 3.12 22.85 -7.38
CA GLY A 273 3.50 21.45 -7.60
C GLY A 273 2.83 20.85 -8.83
N ARG A 274 1.53 21.11 -9.01
CA ARG A 274 0.74 20.64 -10.15
C ARG A 274 1.19 21.30 -11.46
N LEU A 275 1.53 22.58 -11.42
CA LEU A 275 2.11 23.30 -12.55
C LEU A 275 3.45 22.70 -12.98
N LEU A 276 4.34 22.40 -12.02
CA LEU A 276 5.62 21.76 -12.27
C LEU A 276 5.44 20.37 -12.90
N VAL A 277 4.53 19.56 -12.36
CA VAL A 277 4.20 18.24 -12.91
C VAL A 277 3.66 18.35 -14.34
N ALA A 278 2.70 19.24 -14.58
CA ALA A 278 2.11 19.41 -15.91
C ALA A 278 3.15 19.88 -16.93
N ALA A 279 4.04 20.80 -16.54
CA ALA A 279 5.17 21.23 -17.37
C ALA A 279 6.11 20.06 -17.72
N MET A 280 6.41 19.17 -16.75
CA MET A 280 7.21 17.97 -17.01
C MET A 280 6.56 17.04 -18.04
N VAL A 281 5.24 16.86 -17.97
CA VAL A 281 4.50 16.03 -18.94
C VAL A 281 4.50 16.66 -20.34
N VAL A 282 4.25 17.97 -20.42
CA VAL A 282 4.26 18.72 -21.69
C VAL A 282 5.64 18.68 -22.37
N MET A 283 6.72 18.81 -21.60
CA MET A 283 8.08 18.66 -22.15
C MET A 283 8.37 17.24 -22.66
N ALA A 284 7.74 16.21 -22.08
CA ALA A 284 7.96 14.82 -22.45
C ALA A 284 7.12 14.36 -23.65
N VAL A 285 5.96 14.98 -23.88
CA VAL A 285 5.01 14.58 -24.92
C VAL A 285 4.80 15.70 -25.93
N LYS A 286 5.28 15.47 -27.16
CA LYS A 286 5.16 16.44 -28.26
C LYS A 286 3.69 16.73 -28.59
N GLY A 287 3.36 18.01 -28.75
CA GLY A 287 2.03 18.47 -29.15
C GLY A 287 1.04 18.68 -28.01
N LEU A 288 1.44 18.46 -26.75
CA LEU A 288 0.67 18.92 -25.60
C LEU A 288 0.97 20.38 -25.29
N HIS A 289 -0.06 21.10 -24.85
CA HIS A 289 0.03 22.47 -24.37
C HIS A 289 -0.36 22.57 -22.89
N LEU A 290 0.26 23.51 -22.17
CA LEU A 290 -0.05 23.78 -20.78
C LEU A 290 -1.01 24.98 -20.68
N LYS A 291 -2.13 24.80 -19.98
CA LYS A 291 -3.07 25.88 -19.68
C LYS A 291 -3.17 26.11 -18.18
N VAL A 292 -2.94 27.35 -17.75
CA VAL A 292 -3.11 27.80 -16.36
C VAL A 292 -3.63 29.25 -16.38
N ASP A 293 -4.42 29.62 -15.38
CA ASP A 293 -4.77 31.01 -15.13
C ASP A 293 -3.56 31.72 -14.51
N LEU A 294 -2.79 32.42 -15.35
CA LEU A 294 -1.53 33.06 -14.95
C LEU A 294 -1.75 34.25 -14.00
N GLU A 295 -2.84 35.00 -14.16
CA GLU A 295 -3.14 36.13 -13.30
C GLU A 295 -3.46 35.63 -11.89
N ALA A 296 -4.40 34.70 -11.78
CA ALA A 296 -4.76 34.11 -10.49
C ALA A 296 -3.57 33.34 -9.85
N PHE A 297 -2.73 32.69 -10.66
CA PHE A 297 -1.52 32.03 -10.15
C PHE A 297 -0.51 33.05 -9.60
N SER A 298 -0.32 34.17 -10.30
CA SER A 298 0.68 35.19 -9.95
C SER A 298 0.37 35.86 -8.61
N ASP A 299 -0.91 36.08 -8.31
CA ASP A 299 -1.35 36.73 -7.07
C ASP A 299 -1.46 35.78 -5.88
N ALA A 300 -1.60 34.48 -6.13
CA ALA A 300 -1.72 33.47 -5.08
C ALA A 300 -0.37 33.13 -4.44
N ALA A 301 -0.38 32.88 -3.12
CA ALA A 301 0.75 32.28 -2.43
C ALA A 301 1.00 30.88 -2.99
N GLN A 302 2.28 30.54 -3.18
CA GLN A 302 2.67 29.28 -3.80
C GLN A 302 3.53 28.46 -2.85
N ASP A 303 3.11 27.22 -2.63
CA ASP A 303 3.91 26.23 -1.95
C ASP A 303 3.95 24.89 -2.69
N CYS A 304 5.00 24.14 -2.41
CA CYS A 304 5.12 22.74 -2.80
C CYS A 304 5.87 22.02 -1.67
N GLY A 305 5.13 21.74 -0.60
CA GLY A 305 5.65 21.15 0.63
C GLY A 305 6.71 22.04 1.31
N PRO A 306 7.63 21.46 2.09
CA PRO A 306 8.67 22.23 2.78
C PRO A 306 9.79 22.73 1.85
N TRP A 307 9.76 22.39 0.56
CA TRP A 307 10.90 22.56 -0.35
C TRP A 307 10.85 23.85 -1.15
N LEU A 308 9.67 24.26 -1.61
CA LEU A 308 9.45 25.47 -2.39
C LEU A 308 8.33 26.26 -1.75
N LYS A 309 8.63 27.50 -1.37
CA LYS A 309 7.66 28.45 -0.84
C LYS A 309 7.94 29.82 -1.42
N PHE A 310 6.92 30.42 -1.99
CA PHE A 310 6.95 31.76 -2.52
C PHE A 310 5.75 32.52 -1.96
N GLU A 311 5.99 33.76 -1.56
CA GLU A 311 4.93 34.64 -1.06
C GLU A 311 3.85 34.83 -2.12
N LYS A 312 4.25 34.90 -3.40
CA LYS A 312 3.38 35.03 -4.56
C LYS A 312 3.91 34.22 -5.73
N GLY A 313 3.02 33.77 -6.62
CA GLY A 313 3.40 33.10 -7.87
C GLY A 313 4.25 33.98 -8.77
N ALA A 314 4.04 35.31 -8.75
CA ALA A 314 4.88 36.26 -9.47
C ALA A 314 6.37 36.10 -9.12
N THR A 315 6.70 35.93 -7.84
CA THR A 315 8.08 35.74 -7.38
C THR A 315 8.69 34.46 -7.93
N PHE A 316 7.90 33.39 -8.04
CA PHE A 316 8.35 32.16 -8.70
C PHE A 316 8.61 32.40 -10.19
N LEU A 317 7.70 33.10 -10.87
CA LEU A 317 7.78 33.36 -12.31
C LEU A 317 9.01 34.20 -12.72
N GLU A 318 9.55 35.02 -11.81
CA GLU A 318 10.79 35.77 -12.03
C GLU A 318 12.06 34.89 -12.04
N THR A 319 12.00 33.69 -11.44
CA THR A 319 13.12 32.75 -11.45
C THR A 319 13.38 32.16 -12.83
N ASN A 320 14.58 31.63 -13.07
CA ASN A 320 14.88 30.93 -14.33
C ASN A 320 13.93 29.75 -14.60
N GLY A 321 13.52 29.03 -13.53
CA GLY A 321 12.53 27.95 -13.64
C GLY A 321 11.14 28.47 -13.98
N GLY A 322 10.72 29.57 -13.35
CA GLY A 322 9.46 30.24 -13.64
C GLY A 322 9.35 30.72 -15.08
N LYS A 323 10.41 31.37 -15.60
CA LYS A 323 10.49 31.82 -17.01
C LYS A 323 10.38 30.66 -18.01
N ALA A 324 11.01 29.53 -17.70
CA ALA A 324 10.90 28.33 -18.53
C ALA A 324 9.48 27.74 -18.55
N ILE A 325 8.73 27.84 -17.44
CA ILE A 325 7.32 27.44 -17.42
C ILE A 325 6.44 28.44 -18.17
N GLN A 326 6.74 29.74 -18.07
CA GLN A 326 6.02 30.76 -18.83
C GLN A 326 6.11 30.52 -20.34
N SER A 327 7.27 30.14 -20.87
CA SER A 327 7.40 29.83 -22.29
C SER A 327 6.55 28.62 -22.71
N LEU A 328 6.44 27.59 -21.85
CA LEU A 328 5.59 26.43 -22.10
C LEU A 328 4.10 26.77 -22.11
N ILE A 329 3.66 27.73 -21.29
CA ILE A 329 2.27 28.20 -21.26
C ILE A 329 1.96 29.05 -22.49
N GLN A 330 2.90 29.88 -22.91
CA GLN A 330 2.73 30.81 -24.04
C GLN A 330 2.89 30.13 -25.41
N GLY A 331 3.35 28.87 -25.46
CA GLY A 331 3.46 28.09 -26.70
C GLY A 331 4.56 28.57 -27.64
N ILE A 332 5.64 29.16 -27.09
CA ILE A 332 6.84 29.59 -27.82
C ILE A 332 7.84 28.43 -27.91
#